data_AF-A0A0Z8F994-F1
#
_entry.id   AF-A0A0Z8F994-F1
#
_cell.length_a   1.000
_cell.length_b   1.000
_cell.length_c   1.000
_cell.angle_alpha   90.00
_cell.angle_beta   90.00
_cell.angle_gamma   90.00
#
_symmetry.space_group_name_H-M   'P 1'
#
loop_
_entity.id
_entity.type
_entity.pdbx_description
1 polymer ?
#
loop_
_entity_poly.entity_id
_entity_poly.type
_entity_poly.pdbx_seq_one_letter_code
_entity_poly.pdbx_strand_id
1 'polypeptide(L)'
;MELQLSNFIVSGTKLEKIIKALLISQIVLIISTFFNVMYDATLQIGNLNIYGKANIAPIFLVCSVIEIIALINRKEKIFLPFRVINTVLILNILSTISTAVIESEKSAAFANDIGNFASSVMSFFTFGLFEMPTDLAQSSKLLLGYHFIRLALLLCSIIYILYLYNRFIKKEELVHAINFDFHKLVELYSKNKLLLIATVLLVISQLLPFNIMNKFLLATPAFADHPFVSSVICIVAFLLLSNLLQDNINNVKRYVIIEIASLLIWNPFYVYKFGTPGLGYLIYLVGWGMLVYSIFGAKLKTVS
;
A
#
# COMPACT_ATOMS: atom_id res chain seq x y z
N MET A 1 -24.76 -5.23 9.54
CA MET A 1 -23.59 -4.53 10.10
C MET A 1 -23.48 -3.19 9.42
N GLU A 2 -24.13 -2.22 10.03
CA GLU A 2 -23.74 -0.84 9.84
C GLU A 2 -22.38 -0.70 10.50
N LEU A 3 -21.38 -0.29 9.74
CA LEU A 3 -20.16 0.26 10.30
C LEU A 3 -20.62 1.55 10.96
N GLN A 4 -20.93 1.47 12.25
CA GLN A 4 -21.32 2.63 13.03
C GLN A 4 -20.08 3.52 13.17
N LEU A 5 -19.85 4.34 12.14
CA LEU A 5 -18.93 5.47 12.13
C LEU A 5 -19.22 6.42 13.31
N SER A 6 -20.38 6.29 13.97
CA SER A 6 -20.67 6.92 15.26
C SER A 6 -19.64 6.57 16.33
N ASN A 7 -19.04 5.38 16.35
CA ASN A 7 -17.93 5.06 17.27
C ASN A 7 -16.64 5.87 16.97
N PHE A 8 -16.51 6.44 15.76
CA PHE A 8 -15.43 7.37 15.44
C PHE A 8 -15.71 8.80 15.94
N ILE A 9 -16.97 9.18 16.12
CA ILE A 9 -17.41 10.55 16.48
C ILE A 9 -17.61 10.72 17.99
N VAL A 10 -17.91 9.64 18.73
CA VAL A 10 -17.99 9.73 20.20
C VAL A 10 -16.63 10.15 20.75
N SER A 11 -16.65 11.22 21.55
CA SER A 11 -15.50 11.79 22.24
C SER A 11 -14.92 10.79 23.22
N GLY A 12 -14.14 9.87 22.69
CA GLY A 12 -13.44 8.85 23.43
C GLY A 12 -12.46 9.45 24.44
N THR A 13 -12.04 8.61 25.37
CA THR A 13 -10.94 8.88 26.30
C THR A 13 -9.70 9.41 25.56
N LYS A 14 -8.79 10.08 26.27
CA LYS A 14 -7.55 10.61 25.66
C LYS A 14 -6.78 9.51 24.91
N LEU A 15 -6.71 8.31 25.49
CA LEU A 15 -6.17 7.11 24.85
C LEU A 15 -6.84 6.77 23.52
N GLU A 16 -8.17 6.83 23.42
CA GLU A 16 -8.88 6.51 22.17
C GLU A 16 -8.55 7.46 21.03
N LYS A 17 -8.42 8.76 21.34
CA LYS A 17 -7.97 9.76 20.36
C LYS A 17 -6.55 9.45 19.87
N ILE A 18 -5.67 9.03 20.78
CA ILE A 18 -4.30 8.65 20.45
C ILE A 18 -4.27 7.39 19.58
N ILE A 19 -5.08 6.36 19.87
CA ILE A 19 -5.11 5.16 19.04
C ILE A 19 -5.68 5.48 17.64
N LYS A 20 -6.69 6.36 17.54
CA LYS A 20 -7.18 6.86 16.24
C LYS A 20 -6.08 7.58 15.47
N ALA A 21 -5.33 8.48 16.13
CA ALA A 21 -4.19 9.15 15.52
C ALA A 21 -3.07 8.16 15.11
N LEU A 22 -2.86 7.11 15.89
CA LEU A 22 -1.86 6.08 15.61
C LEU A 22 -2.24 5.24 14.38
N LEU A 23 -3.52 4.92 14.23
CA LEU A 23 -4.08 4.28 13.03
C LEU A 23 -3.93 5.19 11.79
N ILE A 24 -4.34 6.46 11.89
CA ILE A 24 -4.26 7.42 10.78
C ILE A 24 -2.79 7.62 10.37
N SER A 25 -1.89 7.80 11.34
CA SER A 25 -0.47 7.96 11.03
C SER A 25 0.12 6.70 10.38
N GLN A 26 -0.28 5.49 10.79
CA GLN A 26 0.15 4.27 10.11
C GLN A 26 -0.33 4.22 8.65
N ILE A 27 -1.57 4.64 8.39
CA ILE A 27 -2.10 4.72 7.03
C ILE A 27 -1.32 5.75 6.21
N VAL A 28 -1.04 6.93 6.77
CA VAL A 28 -0.22 7.97 6.12
C VAL A 28 1.20 7.46 5.83
N LEU A 29 1.80 6.72 6.76
CA LEU A 29 3.11 6.09 6.57
C LEU A 29 3.07 5.11 5.39
N ILE A 30 2.08 4.21 5.34
CA ILE A 30 1.92 3.29 4.19
C ILE A 30 1.74 4.09 2.89
N ILE A 31 0.87 5.09 2.84
CA ILE A 31 0.66 5.91 1.64
C ILE A 31 1.97 6.57 1.19
N SER A 32 2.74 7.13 2.12
CA SER A 32 4.00 7.80 1.80
C SER A 32 5.02 6.87 1.13
N THR A 33 5.00 5.58 1.44
CA THR A 33 5.93 4.61 0.83
C THR A 33 5.72 4.39 -0.66
N PHE A 34 4.56 4.78 -1.20
CA PHE A 34 4.28 4.69 -2.63
C PHE A 34 4.79 5.88 -3.44
N PHE A 35 5.19 6.97 -2.78
CA PHE A 35 5.80 8.10 -3.46
C PHE A 35 7.18 7.73 -4.00
N ASN A 36 7.57 8.41 -5.09
CA ASN A 36 8.88 8.24 -5.68
C ASN A 36 9.95 8.73 -4.71
N VAL A 37 10.95 7.89 -4.48
CA VAL A 37 12.00 8.09 -3.48
C VAL A 37 13.36 8.30 -4.15
N MET A 38 13.57 7.82 -5.38
CA MET A 38 14.84 7.99 -6.08
C MET A 38 14.67 7.80 -7.61
N TYR A 39 15.64 8.29 -8.38
CA TYR A 39 15.78 8.04 -9.81
C TYR A 39 17.01 7.21 -10.08
N ASP A 40 16.89 6.18 -10.91
CA ASP A 40 18.00 5.30 -11.24
C ASP A 40 18.49 5.56 -12.67
N ALA A 41 19.59 6.30 -12.79
CA ALA A 41 20.14 6.72 -14.07
C ALA A 41 20.86 5.61 -14.85
N THR A 42 21.06 4.41 -14.26
CA THR A 42 22.02 3.41 -14.78
C THR A 42 21.50 2.48 -15.89
N LEU A 43 20.72 3.02 -16.85
CA LEU A 43 20.22 2.40 -18.11
C LEU A 43 18.70 2.12 -18.14
N GLN A 44 17.89 3.20 -18.25
CA GLN A 44 16.44 3.21 -18.57
C GLN A 44 15.44 3.03 -17.42
N ILE A 45 15.81 3.32 -16.18
CA ILE A 45 14.88 3.20 -15.05
C ILE A 45 14.43 4.60 -14.61
N GLY A 46 13.13 4.84 -14.68
CA GLY A 46 12.52 6.10 -14.26
C GLY A 46 12.47 6.27 -12.75
N ASN A 47 11.50 7.05 -12.29
CA ASN A 47 11.27 7.27 -10.87
C ASN A 47 10.89 5.94 -10.17
N LEU A 48 11.56 5.63 -9.07
CA LEU A 48 11.31 4.45 -8.25
C LEU A 48 10.81 4.84 -6.86
N ASN A 49 9.82 4.11 -6.35
CA ASN A 49 9.44 4.12 -4.94
C ASN A 49 10.22 3.05 -4.15
N ILE A 50 9.97 2.92 -2.85
CA ILE A 50 10.73 1.98 -2.02
C ILE A 50 10.57 0.52 -2.46
N TYR A 51 9.43 0.16 -3.07
CA TYR A 51 9.14 -1.21 -3.52
C TYR A 51 9.91 -1.57 -4.78
N GLY A 52 10.26 -0.57 -5.60
CA GLY A 52 11.12 -0.75 -6.75
C GLY A 52 12.61 -0.86 -6.42
N LYS A 53 13.04 -0.66 -5.17
CA LYS A 53 14.48 -0.70 -4.79
C LYS A 53 14.80 -1.63 -3.63
N ALA A 54 13.99 -1.63 -2.57
CA ALA A 54 14.26 -2.38 -1.37
C ALA A 54 13.49 -3.70 -1.38
N ASN A 55 14.21 -4.81 -1.52
CA ASN A 55 13.63 -6.17 -1.53
C ASN A 55 12.79 -6.49 -0.29
N ILE A 56 13.07 -5.84 0.84
CA ILE A 56 12.33 -6.01 2.11
C ILE A 56 11.06 -5.15 2.21
N ALA A 57 10.82 -4.21 1.28
CA ALA A 57 9.66 -3.32 1.31
C ALA A 57 8.30 -4.05 1.28
N PRO A 58 8.11 -5.15 0.52
CA PRO A 58 6.86 -5.92 0.60
C PRO A 58 6.59 -6.48 2.01
N ILE A 59 7.63 -6.87 2.75
CA ILE A 59 7.50 -7.38 4.13
C ILE A 59 6.97 -6.28 5.04
N PHE A 60 7.49 -5.05 4.90
CA PHE A 60 6.99 -3.89 5.63
C PHE A 60 5.49 -3.65 5.39
N LEU A 61 5.02 -3.79 4.14
CA LEU A 61 3.62 -3.60 3.80
C LEU A 61 2.73 -4.66 4.48
N VAL A 62 3.13 -5.93 4.46
CA VAL A 62 2.40 -7.03 5.13
C VAL A 62 2.33 -6.80 6.63
N CYS A 63 3.47 -6.52 7.27
CA CYS A 63 3.52 -6.24 8.71
C CYS A 63 2.70 -5.00 9.09
N SER A 64 2.65 -3.99 8.23
CA SER A 64 1.84 -2.78 8.43
C SER A 64 0.34 -3.04 8.35
N VAL A 65 -0.11 -3.92 7.46
CA VAL A 65 -1.52 -4.34 7.38
C VAL A 65 -1.93 -5.11 8.64
N ILE A 66 -1.08 -6.03 9.12
CA ILE A 66 -1.33 -6.78 10.37
C ILE A 66 -1.45 -5.81 11.55
N GLU A 67 -0.56 -4.81 11.62
CA GLU A 67 -0.61 -3.78 12.65
C GLU A 67 -1.93 -2.99 12.61
N ILE A 68 -2.37 -2.55 11.43
CA ILE A 68 -3.66 -1.84 11.25
C ILE A 68 -4.83 -2.69 11.76
N ILE A 69 -4.88 -3.96 11.38
CA ILE A 69 -5.93 -4.89 11.82
C ILE A 69 -5.90 -5.01 13.35
N ALA A 70 -4.72 -5.12 13.95
CA ALA A 70 -4.57 -5.20 15.40
C ALA A 70 -4.96 -3.90 16.11
N LEU A 71 -4.67 -2.73 15.53
CA LEU A 71 -5.06 -1.41 16.04
C LEU A 71 -6.57 -1.18 16.01
N ILE A 72 -7.22 -1.54 14.91
CA ILE A 72 -8.68 -1.49 14.76
C ILE A 72 -9.33 -2.39 15.81
N ASN A 73 -8.79 -3.59 16.03
CA ASN A 73 -9.30 -4.57 16.97
C ASN A 73 -8.80 -4.39 18.41
N ARG A 74 -8.07 -3.32 18.71
CA ARG A 74 -7.57 -3.03 20.06
C ARG A 74 -6.72 -4.18 20.67
N LYS A 75 -6.07 -4.99 19.82
CA LYS A 75 -5.25 -6.13 20.24
C LYS A 75 -3.82 -5.69 20.55
N GLU A 76 -3.65 -5.15 21.75
CA GLU A 76 -2.39 -4.56 22.23
C GLU A 76 -1.18 -5.49 22.13
N LYS A 77 -1.34 -6.76 22.49
CA LYS A 77 -0.29 -7.77 22.42
C LYS A 77 0.24 -8.02 21.00
N ILE A 78 -0.54 -7.68 19.97
CA ILE A 78 -0.16 -7.89 18.57
C ILE A 78 0.36 -6.57 17.98
N PHE A 79 -0.36 -5.45 18.15
CA PHE A 79 0.07 -4.23 17.47
C PHE A 79 1.38 -3.65 18.03
N LEU A 80 1.67 -3.79 19.33
CA LEU A 80 2.89 -3.26 19.94
C LEU A 80 4.16 -3.87 19.30
N PRO A 81 4.33 -5.21 19.25
CA PRO A 81 5.45 -5.82 18.56
C PRO A 81 5.53 -5.44 17.07
N PHE A 82 4.40 -5.48 16.36
CA PHE A 82 4.38 -5.15 14.93
C PHE A 82 4.76 -3.70 14.66
N ARG A 83 4.38 -2.75 15.53
CA ARG A 83 4.82 -1.35 15.44
C ARG A 83 6.34 -1.22 15.53
N VAL A 84 6.97 -1.96 16.45
CA VAL A 84 8.44 -1.97 16.58
C VAL A 84 9.08 -2.57 15.32
N ILE A 85 8.58 -3.73 14.86
CA ILE A 85 9.07 -4.38 13.63
C ILE A 85 8.94 -3.44 12.43
N ASN A 86 7.78 -2.81 12.22
CA ASN A 86 7.53 -1.89 11.12
C ASN A 86 8.48 -0.68 11.17
N THR A 87 8.73 -0.14 12.35
CA THR A 87 9.66 0.98 12.56
C THR A 87 11.08 0.58 12.17
N VAL A 88 11.53 -0.61 12.57
CA VAL A 88 12.88 -1.12 12.21
C VAL A 88 12.97 -1.38 10.71
N LEU A 89 11.97 -2.01 10.11
CA LEU A 89 11.94 -2.30 8.68
C LEU A 89 12.01 -1.02 7.85
N ILE A 90 11.20 -0.01 8.16
CA ILE A 90 11.20 1.22 7.38
C ILE A 90 12.48 2.03 7.58
N LEU A 91 13.09 2.03 8.77
CA LEU A 91 14.42 2.63 8.99
C LEU A 91 15.49 1.94 8.15
N ASN A 92 15.46 0.61 8.06
CA ASN A 92 16.40 -0.15 7.26
C ASN A 92 16.22 0.14 5.75
N ILE A 93 14.97 0.20 5.29
CA ILE A 93 14.63 0.57 3.91
C ILE A 93 15.15 1.99 3.59
N LEU A 94 14.88 2.96 4.47
CA LEU A 94 15.34 4.34 4.29
C LEU A 94 16.87 4.41 4.28
N SER A 95 17.55 3.67 5.15
CA SER A 95 19.01 3.57 5.16
C SER A 95 19.55 3.04 3.82
N THR A 96 18.96 1.95 3.33
CA THR A 96 19.35 1.31 2.05
C THR A 96 19.17 2.26 0.87
N ILE A 97 18.11 3.06 0.86
CA ILE A 97 17.79 3.97 -0.24
C ILE A 97 18.54 5.31 -0.10
N SER A 98 19.04 5.66 1.09
CA SER A 98 19.70 6.95 1.35
C SER A 98 20.90 7.23 0.44
N THR A 99 21.74 6.24 0.18
CA THR A 99 22.91 6.39 -0.71
C THR A 99 22.48 6.61 -2.16
N ALA A 100 21.50 5.84 -2.62
CA ALA A 100 20.95 5.99 -3.98
C ALA A 100 20.26 7.35 -4.19
N VAL A 101 19.67 7.91 -3.14
CA VAL A 101 19.10 9.26 -3.14
C VAL A 101 20.18 10.32 -3.30
N ILE A 102 21.27 10.21 -2.53
CA ILE A 102 22.40 11.17 -2.60
C ILE A 102 23.08 11.13 -3.99
N GLU A 103 23.22 9.94 -4.56
CA GLU A 103 23.80 9.78 -5.91
C GLU A 103 22.84 10.31 -6.99
N SER A 104 21.53 10.08 -6.84
CA SER A 104 20.50 10.63 -7.71
C SER A 104 20.47 12.16 -7.67
N GLU A 105 20.65 12.78 -6.50
CA GLU A 105 20.78 14.24 -6.35
C GLU A 105 21.96 14.79 -7.14
N LYS A 106 23.13 14.19 -6.96
CA LYS A 106 24.36 14.61 -7.64
C LYS A 106 24.27 14.42 -9.15
N SER A 107 23.70 13.31 -9.61
CA SER A 107 23.51 13.02 -11.03
C SER A 107 22.52 13.99 -11.69
N ALA A 108 21.39 14.29 -11.03
CA ALA A 108 20.42 15.26 -11.54
C ALA A 108 20.97 16.69 -11.55
N ALA A 109 21.72 17.09 -10.53
CA ALA A 109 22.41 18.39 -10.50
C ALA A 109 23.43 18.51 -11.64
N PHE A 110 24.29 17.50 -11.82
CA PHE A 110 25.27 17.47 -12.91
C PHE A 110 24.63 17.49 -14.31
N ALA A 111 23.54 16.74 -14.52
CA ALA A 111 22.80 16.74 -15.78
C ALA A 111 22.16 18.11 -16.08
N ASN A 112 21.63 18.78 -15.05
CA ASN A 112 21.12 20.15 -15.18
C ASN A 112 22.25 21.15 -15.45
N ASP A 113 23.40 21.03 -14.78
CA ASP A 113 24.55 21.91 -15.01
C ASP A 113 25.05 21.83 -16.47
N ILE A 114 25.15 20.61 -17.03
CA ILE A 114 25.52 20.41 -18.44
C ILE A 114 24.42 20.92 -19.37
N GLY A 115 23.15 20.61 -19.09
CA GLY A 115 22.02 21.05 -19.91
C GLY A 115 21.90 22.58 -19.94
N ASN A 116 22.09 23.23 -18.80
CA ASN A 116 22.05 24.68 -18.65
C ASN A 116 23.27 25.34 -19.31
N PHE A 117 24.46 24.73 -19.22
CA PHE A 117 25.63 25.16 -19.98
C PHE A 117 25.42 25.05 -21.48
N ALA A 118 24.89 23.92 -21.98
CA ALA A 118 24.59 23.72 -23.39
C ALA A 118 23.51 24.70 -23.89
N SER A 119 22.48 24.97 -23.08
CA SER A 119 21.46 25.99 -23.36
C SER A 119 22.07 27.39 -23.43
N SER A 120 22.97 27.73 -22.50
CA SER A 120 23.67 29.02 -22.50
C SER A 120 24.57 29.20 -23.72
N VAL A 121 25.32 28.15 -24.12
CA VAL A 121 26.14 28.15 -25.32
C VAL A 121 25.28 28.27 -26.58
N MET A 122 24.16 27.55 -26.66
CA MET A 122 23.24 27.61 -27.79
C MET A 122 22.56 28.98 -27.90
N SER A 123 22.11 29.56 -26.79
CA SER A 123 21.56 30.92 -26.73
C SER A 123 22.61 31.94 -27.17
N PHE A 124 23.87 31.80 -26.74
CA PHE A 124 24.97 32.66 -27.18
C PHE A 124 25.20 32.58 -28.70
N PHE A 125 25.28 31.38 -29.28
CA PHE A 125 25.49 31.19 -30.72
C PHE A 125 24.27 31.59 -31.58
N THR A 126 23.07 31.56 -31.01
CA THR A 126 21.83 31.94 -31.70
C THR A 126 21.39 33.37 -31.40
N PHE A 127 22.22 34.17 -30.72
CA PHE A 127 21.89 35.54 -30.27
C PHE A 127 20.56 35.61 -29.49
N GLY A 128 20.26 34.59 -28.70
CA GLY A 128 19.04 34.49 -27.91
C GLY A 128 17.79 34.07 -28.70
N LEU A 129 17.93 33.64 -29.96
CA LEU A 129 16.78 33.20 -30.77
C LEU A 129 16.31 31.77 -30.43
N PHE A 130 17.18 30.95 -29.84
CA PHE A 130 16.81 29.61 -29.36
C PHE A 130 17.37 29.37 -27.95
N GLU A 131 16.45 29.19 -27.00
CA GLU A 131 16.76 28.76 -25.64
C GLU A 131 16.31 27.30 -25.48
N MET A 132 17.22 26.43 -25.07
CA MET A 132 16.84 25.07 -24.68
C MET A 132 16.25 25.10 -23.26
N PRO A 133 15.22 24.29 -22.97
CA PRO A 133 14.65 24.21 -21.63
C PRO A 133 15.72 23.80 -20.61
N THR A 134 15.81 24.55 -19.53
CA THR A 134 16.75 24.33 -18.42
C THR A 134 16.14 23.39 -17.37
N ASP A 135 17.00 22.72 -16.59
CA ASP A 135 16.59 21.85 -15.48
C ASP A 135 15.70 20.64 -15.85
N LEU A 136 16.01 19.97 -16.96
CA LEU A 136 15.26 18.79 -17.43
C LEU A 136 15.25 17.62 -16.42
N ALA A 137 16.29 17.48 -15.60
CA ALA A 137 16.35 16.48 -14.54
C ALA A 137 15.78 17.05 -13.23
N GLN A 138 14.50 16.76 -12.95
CA GLN A 138 13.83 17.22 -11.73
C GLN A 138 14.28 16.43 -10.48
N SER A 139 15.38 16.81 -9.85
CA SER A 139 15.83 16.19 -8.58
C SER A 139 14.74 16.25 -7.49
N SER A 140 13.98 17.35 -7.43
CA SER A 140 13.07 17.67 -6.32
C SER A 140 11.92 16.69 -6.14
N LYS A 141 11.35 16.12 -7.21
CA LYS A 141 10.23 15.16 -7.11
C LYS A 141 10.65 13.78 -6.59
N LEU A 142 11.92 13.45 -6.70
CA LEU A 142 12.48 12.15 -6.33
C LEU A 142 12.86 12.10 -4.85
N LEU A 143 13.37 13.21 -4.32
CA LEU A 143 13.69 13.38 -2.90
C LEU A 143 12.47 13.59 -2.01
N LEU A 144 11.41 14.19 -2.56
CA LEU A 144 10.24 14.55 -1.79
C LEU A 144 9.61 13.32 -1.13
N GLY A 145 9.51 12.19 -1.83
CA GLY A 145 9.00 10.94 -1.25
C GLY A 145 9.87 10.44 -0.09
N TYR A 146 11.19 10.47 -0.22
CA TYR A 146 12.12 10.10 0.86
C TYR A 146 11.89 10.95 2.12
N HIS A 147 11.84 12.27 1.98
CA HIS A 147 11.59 13.17 3.10
C HIS A 147 10.19 13.03 3.68
N PHE A 148 9.19 12.77 2.85
CA PHE A 148 7.82 12.57 3.28
C PHE A 148 7.66 11.27 4.09
N ILE A 149 8.31 10.19 3.69
CA ILE A 149 8.35 8.93 4.46
C ILE A 149 9.05 9.16 5.81
N ARG A 150 10.19 9.88 5.83
CA ARG A 150 10.88 10.24 7.08
C ARG A 150 10.00 11.05 8.02
N LEU A 151 9.27 12.03 7.49
CA LEU A 151 8.35 12.86 8.26
C LEU A 151 7.18 12.02 8.81
N ALA A 152 6.57 11.19 7.96
CA ALA A 152 5.49 10.30 8.37
C ALA A 152 5.94 9.33 9.48
N LEU A 153 7.15 8.77 9.36
CA LEU A 153 7.75 7.91 10.37
C LEU A 153 7.98 8.64 11.69
N LEU A 154 8.47 9.89 11.64
CA LEU A 154 8.66 10.72 12.83
C LEU A 154 7.32 10.97 13.53
N LEU A 155 6.29 11.35 12.78
CA LEU A 155 4.95 11.55 13.33
C LEU A 155 4.38 10.28 13.95
N CYS A 156 4.49 9.14 13.26
CA CYS A 156 4.14 7.82 13.80
C CYS A 156 4.86 7.54 15.12
N SER A 157 6.16 7.84 15.19
CA SER A 157 6.99 7.59 16.38
C SER A 157 6.57 8.47 17.56
N ILE A 158 6.31 9.75 17.32
CA ILE A 158 5.81 10.69 18.35
C ILE A 158 4.46 10.21 18.91
N ILE A 159 3.52 9.85 18.04
CA ILE A 159 2.20 9.36 18.45
C ILE A 159 2.33 8.04 19.21
N TYR A 160 3.24 7.16 18.79
CA TYR A 160 3.51 5.91 19.48
C TYR A 160 4.10 6.10 20.87
N ILE A 161 5.06 7.03 21.04
CA ILE A 161 5.59 7.40 22.36
C ILE A 161 4.47 7.97 23.25
N LEU A 162 3.61 8.85 22.70
CA LEU A 162 2.44 9.37 23.41
C LEU A 162 1.49 8.24 23.83
N TYR A 163 1.27 7.23 22.98
CA TYR A 163 0.50 6.04 23.32
C TYR A 163 1.14 5.31 24.51
N LEU A 164 2.44 4.97 24.42
CA LEU A 164 3.15 4.25 25.48
C LEU A 164 3.11 5.01 26.81
N TYR A 165 3.28 6.33 26.77
CA TYR A 165 3.21 7.17 27.96
C TYR A 165 1.83 7.14 28.62
N ASN A 166 0.74 7.36 27.87
CA ASN A 166 -0.59 7.36 28.48
C ASN A 166 -1.01 5.95 28.92
N ARG A 167 -0.60 4.92 28.17
CA ARG A 167 -0.94 3.53 28.48
C ARG A 167 -0.18 2.96 29.67
N PHE A 168 1.15 3.13 29.73
CA PHE A 168 2.00 2.46 30.72
C PHE A 168 2.41 3.36 31.88
N ILE A 169 2.57 4.67 31.67
CA ILE A 169 2.94 5.61 32.74
C ILE A 169 1.68 6.15 33.42
N LYS A 170 0.73 6.67 32.65
CA LYS A 170 -0.55 7.17 33.21
C LYS A 170 -1.57 6.07 33.49
N LYS A 171 -1.28 4.82 33.09
CA LYS A 171 -2.12 3.64 33.33
C LYS A 171 -3.56 3.82 32.84
N GLU A 172 -3.77 4.57 31.76
CA GLU A 172 -5.09 4.70 31.15
C GLU A 172 -5.55 3.34 30.62
N GLU A 173 -6.78 2.95 30.96
CA GLU A 173 -7.33 1.67 30.54
C GLU A 173 -7.75 1.69 29.08
N LEU A 174 -7.34 0.66 28.36
CA LEU A 174 -7.70 0.47 26.97
C LEU A 174 -9.04 -0.25 26.92
N VAL A 175 -10.11 0.50 26.68
CA VAL A 175 -11.45 -0.06 26.50
C VAL A 175 -11.40 -1.08 25.35
N HIS A 176 -11.58 -2.35 25.71
CA HIS A 176 -11.53 -3.46 24.76
C HIS A 176 -12.79 -3.45 23.88
N ALA A 177 -12.66 -2.91 22.69
CA ALA A 177 -13.63 -3.13 21.63
C ALA A 177 -13.25 -4.41 20.87
N ILE A 178 -13.68 -5.57 21.37
CA ILE A 178 -13.62 -6.80 20.56
C ILE A 178 -14.73 -6.68 19.52
N ASN A 179 -14.42 -6.06 18.37
CA ASN A 179 -15.34 -5.96 17.24
C ASN A 179 -15.20 -7.11 16.23
N PHE A 180 -14.22 -8.02 16.43
CA PHE A 180 -13.96 -9.12 15.50
C PHE A 180 -14.13 -10.47 16.17
N ASP A 181 -15.31 -11.05 15.97
CA ASP A 181 -15.66 -12.38 16.44
C ASP A 181 -15.02 -13.45 15.53
N PHE A 182 -13.95 -14.08 16.03
CA PHE A 182 -13.26 -15.14 15.30
C PHE A 182 -14.17 -16.33 15.00
N HIS A 183 -15.18 -16.61 15.82
CA HIS A 183 -16.13 -17.69 15.54
C HIS A 183 -16.94 -17.43 14.29
N LYS A 184 -17.38 -16.18 14.07
CA LYS A 184 -18.10 -15.81 12.84
C LYS A 184 -17.24 -15.99 11.60
N LEU A 185 -15.94 -15.71 11.67
CA LEU A 185 -15.04 -15.92 10.52
C LEU A 185 -14.80 -17.42 10.25
N VAL A 186 -14.69 -18.24 11.29
CA VAL A 186 -14.58 -19.70 11.16
C VAL A 186 -15.87 -20.29 10.59
N GLU A 187 -17.04 -19.81 11.02
CA GLU A 187 -18.34 -20.19 10.46
C GLU A 187 -18.50 -19.72 9.00
N LEU A 188 -18.04 -18.52 8.68
CA LEU A 188 -18.03 -18.01 7.31
C LEU A 188 -17.11 -18.84 6.41
N TYR A 189 -15.95 -19.26 6.94
CA TYR A 189 -15.02 -20.12 6.24
C TYR A 189 -15.62 -21.52 6.00
N SER A 190 -16.38 -22.08 6.95
CA SER A 190 -17.03 -23.37 6.76
C SER A 190 -18.17 -23.30 5.73
N LYS A 191 -18.91 -22.19 5.67
CA LYS A 191 -20.02 -21.97 4.73
C LYS A 191 -19.56 -21.57 3.33
N ASN A 192 -18.64 -20.60 3.23
CA ASN A 192 -18.23 -19.93 1.98
C ASN A 192 -16.71 -20.00 1.77
N LYS A 193 -16.11 -21.16 2.08
CA LYS A 193 -14.66 -21.42 2.02
C LYS A 193 -13.98 -20.83 0.79
N LEU A 194 -14.53 -21.12 -0.39
CA LEU A 194 -13.91 -20.79 -1.66
C LEU A 194 -13.95 -19.28 -1.93
N LEU A 195 -15.06 -18.61 -1.59
CA LEU A 195 -15.21 -17.18 -1.74
C LEU A 195 -14.31 -16.40 -0.76
N LEU A 196 -14.15 -16.90 0.47
CA LEU A 196 -13.23 -16.32 1.46
C LEU A 196 -11.76 -16.46 1.03
N ILE A 197 -11.37 -17.64 0.56
CA ILE A 197 -10.01 -17.85 0.04
C ILE A 197 -9.76 -16.95 -1.18
N ALA A 198 -10.72 -16.88 -2.10
CA ALA A 198 -10.63 -16.04 -3.29
C ALA A 198 -10.43 -14.55 -2.93
N THR A 199 -11.23 -14.02 -2.00
CA THR A 199 -11.11 -12.63 -1.55
C THR A 199 -9.79 -12.36 -0.86
N VAL A 200 -9.30 -13.28 -0.02
CA VAL A 200 -7.97 -13.14 0.61
C VAL A 200 -6.86 -13.15 -0.43
N LEU A 201 -6.92 -14.05 -1.42
CA LEU A 201 -5.94 -14.10 -2.50
C LEU A 201 -5.94 -12.81 -3.33
N LEU A 202 -7.12 -12.26 -3.63
CA LEU A 202 -7.24 -10.98 -4.33
C LEU A 202 -6.60 -9.84 -3.55
N VAL A 203 -6.83 -9.73 -2.24
CA VAL A 203 -6.17 -8.70 -1.42
C VAL A 203 -4.65 -8.90 -1.37
N ILE A 204 -4.19 -10.12 -1.09
CA ILE A 204 -2.75 -10.43 -1.00
C ILE A 204 -2.04 -10.19 -2.34
N SER A 205 -2.69 -10.51 -3.45
CA SER A 205 -2.14 -10.31 -4.79
C SER A 205 -1.70 -8.88 -5.04
N GLN A 206 -2.45 -7.89 -4.54
CA GLN A 206 -2.16 -6.47 -4.76
C GLN A 206 -0.88 -6.01 -4.04
N LEU A 207 -0.50 -6.71 -2.96
CA LEU A 207 0.66 -6.40 -2.14
C LEU A 207 1.94 -7.10 -2.61
N LEU A 208 1.81 -8.04 -3.54
CA LEU A 208 2.91 -8.83 -4.09
C LEU A 208 3.28 -8.35 -5.48
N PRO A 209 4.53 -8.60 -5.94
CA PRO A 209 4.99 -8.17 -7.26
C PRO A 209 4.05 -8.65 -8.37
N PHE A 210 3.35 -7.71 -9.01
CA PHE A 210 2.28 -8.00 -9.97
C PHE A 210 2.86 -8.14 -11.37
N ASN A 211 3.77 -7.25 -11.73
CA ASN A 211 4.55 -7.34 -12.97
C ASN A 211 6.03 -7.47 -12.61
N ILE A 212 6.68 -8.46 -13.21
CA ILE A 212 8.13 -8.46 -13.39
C ILE A 212 8.32 -7.78 -14.73
N MET A 213 8.50 -6.46 -14.69
CA MET A 213 8.82 -5.70 -15.90
C MET A 213 10.09 -6.28 -16.56
N ASN A 214 10.34 -5.96 -17.83
CA ASN A 214 11.48 -6.46 -18.65
C ASN A 214 12.79 -6.59 -17.82
N LYS A 215 13.77 -7.42 -18.23
CA LYS A 215 15.04 -7.74 -17.50
C LYS A 215 15.79 -6.56 -16.83
N PHE A 216 15.43 -5.32 -17.14
CA PHE A 216 15.97 -4.05 -16.67
C PHE A 216 15.10 -3.30 -15.66
N LEU A 217 13.89 -3.77 -15.30
CA LEU A 217 12.97 -3.14 -14.34
C LEU A 217 12.64 -4.12 -13.21
N LEU A 218 12.69 -3.65 -11.96
CA LEU A 218 12.49 -4.47 -10.76
C LEU A 218 11.01 -4.83 -10.58
N ALA A 219 10.75 -5.99 -9.97
CA ALA A 219 9.40 -6.51 -9.78
C ALA A 219 8.61 -5.63 -8.79
N THR A 220 7.54 -4.99 -9.25
CA THR A 220 6.76 -4.03 -8.47
C THR A 220 5.38 -4.58 -8.08
N PRO A 221 4.91 -4.35 -6.85
CA PRO A 221 3.54 -4.67 -6.47
C PRO A 221 2.50 -3.89 -7.27
N ALA A 222 1.29 -4.44 -7.44
CA ALA A 222 0.20 -3.75 -8.15
C ALA A 222 -0.16 -2.44 -7.45
N PHE A 223 -0.05 -2.42 -6.12
CA PHE A 223 -0.24 -1.23 -5.31
C PHE A 223 0.77 -0.11 -5.61
N ALA A 224 1.99 -0.47 -6.04
CA ALA A 224 3.04 0.48 -6.39
C ALA A 224 2.85 1.10 -7.78
N ASP A 225 2.34 0.33 -8.74
CA ASP A 225 2.12 0.77 -10.13
C ASP A 225 0.77 1.47 -10.29
N HIS A 226 -0.29 0.88 -9.73
CA HIS A 226 -1.67 1.39 -9.79
C HIS A 226 -2.31 1.42 -8.40
N PRO A 227 -1.95 2.39 -7.53
CA PRO A 227 -2.43 2.47 -6.16
C PRO A 227 -3.95 2.66 -6.08
N PHE A 228 -4.55 3.44 -6.98
CA PHE A 228 -6.00 3.66 -7.00
C PHE A 228 -6.77 2.38 -7.34
N VAL A 229 -6.36 1.67 -8.39
CA VAL A 229 -7.01 0.41 -8.81
C VAL A 229 -6.87 -0.64 -7.71
N SER A 230 -5.67 -0.80 -7.18
CA SER A 230 -5.38 -1.76 -6.11
C SER A 230 -6.15 -1.44 -4.82
N SER A 231 -6.30 -0.16 -4.49
CA SER A 231 -7.11 0.29 -3.35
C SER A 231 -8.59 -0.05 -3.55
N VAL A 232 -9.12 0.16 -4.76
CA VAL A 232 -10.52 -0.19 -5.08
C VAL A 232 -10.75 -1.69 -4.93
N ILE A 233 -9.86 -2.54 -5.44
CA ILE A 233 -9.92 -4.01 -5.27
C ILE A 233 -9.94 -4.37 -3.78
N CYS A 234 -9.00 -3.82 -2.99
CA CYS A 234 -8.97 -4.07 -1.55
C CYS A 234 -10.24 -3.59 -0.81
N ILE A 235 -10.80 -2.44 -1.19
CA ILE A 235 -12.04 -1.90 -0.60
C ILE A 235 -13.23 -2.78 -0.97
N VAL A 236 -13.35 -3.20 -2.23
CA VAL A 236 -14.43 -4.08 -2.69
C VAL A 236 -14.33 -5.45 -2.03
N ALA A 237 -13.13 -6.03 -1.94
CA ALA A 237 -12.90 -7.27 -1.19
C ALA A 237 -13.29 -7.14 0.29
N PHE A 238 -13.00 -6.00 0.92
CA PHE A 238 -13.43 -5.72 2.29
C PHE A 238 -14.96 -5.59 2.40
N LEU A 239 -15.61 -4.87 1.48
CA LEU A 239 -17.07 -4.74 1.45
C LEU A 239 -17.74 -6.09 1.23
N LEU A 240 -17.16 -6.94 0.38
CA LEU A 240 -17.60 -8.30 0.14
C LEU A 240 -17.53 -9.14 1.42
N LEU A 241 -16.38 -9.13 2.12
CA LEU A 241 -16.21 -9.84 3.39
C LEU A 241 -17.17 -9.33 4.48
N SER A 242 -17.35 -8.01 4.56
CA SER A 242 -18.27 -7.37 5.49
C SER A 242 -19.73 -7.77 5.23
N ASN A 243 -20.16 -7.84 3.97
CA ASN A 243 -21.53 -8.23 3.62
C ASN A 243 -21.75 -9.74 3.75
N LEU A 244 -20.72 -10.56 3.56
CA LEU A 244 -20.78 -11.99 3.88
C LEU A 244 -21.00 -12.22 5.37
N LEU A 245 -20.29 -11.48 6.24
CA LEU A 245 -20.48 -11.54 7.70
C LEU A 245 -21.88 -11.09 8.16
N GLN A 246 -22.65 -10.46 7.28
CA GLN A 246 -23.99 -9.94 7.54
C GLN A 246 -25.10 -10.76 6.91
N ASP A 247 -24.74 -11.84 6.21
CA ASP A 247 -25.66 -12.62 5.37
C ASP A 247 -26.43 -11.76 4.34
N ASN A 248 -25.85 -10.63 3.91
CA ASN A 248 -26.47 -9.72 2.94
C ASN A 248 -26.11 -10.12 1.49
N ILE A 249 -26.78 -11.18 1.01
CA ILE A 249 -26.46 -11.87 -0.25
C ILE A 249 -26.56 -10.96 -1.48
N ASN A 250 -27.51 -10.02 -1.51
CA ASN A 250 -27.70 -9.12 -2.66
C ASN A 250 -26.48 -8.21 -2.86
N ASN A 251 -25.94 -7.68 -1.77
CA ASN A 251 -24.73 -6.86 -1.83
C ASN A 251 -23.48 -7.69 -2.11
N VAL A 252 -23.40 -8.92 -1.57
CA VAL A 252 -22.30 -9.85 -1.90
C VAL A 252 -22.23 -10.07 -3.41
N LYS A 253 -23.35 -10.42 -4.08
CA LYS A 253 -23.35 -10.62 -5.54
C LYS A 253 -22.86 -9.37 -6.30
N ARG A 254 -23.29 -8.17 -5.88
CA ARG A 254 -22.85 -6.91 -6.49
C ARG A 254 -21.35 -6.70 -6.35
N TYR A 255 -20.80 -6.85 -5.14
CA TYR A 255 -19.37 -6.66 -4.91
C TYR A 255 -18.53 -7.72 -5.62
N VAL A 256 -18.99 -8.96 -5.71
CA VAL A 256 -18.31 -9.99 -6.47
C VAL A 256 -18.28 -9.64 -7.97
N ILE A 257 -19.38 -9.13 -8.55
CA ILE A 257 -19.40 -8.68 -9.95
C ILE A 257 -18.42 -7.52 -10.18
N ILE A 258 -18.38 -6.55 -9.27
CA ILE A 258 -17.42 -5.43 -9.33
C ILE A 258 -15.98 -5.98 -9.27
N GLU A 259 -15.74 -6.97 -8.43
CA GLU A 259 -14.42 -7.60 -8.31
C GLU A 259 -14.04 -8.41 -9.56
N ILE A 260 -15.01 -9.08 -10.21
CA ILE A 260 -14.80 -9.73 -11.51
C ILE A 260 -14.42 -8.70 -12.57
N ALA A 261 -15.09 -7.53 -12.56
CA ALA A 261 -14.83 -6.45 -13.52
C ALA A 261 -13.43 -5.85 -13.38
N SER A 262 -12.73 -6.06 -12.26
CA SER A 262 -11.32 -5.67 -12.12
C SER A 262 -10.41 -6.30 -13.19
N LEU A 263 -10.81 -7.44 -13.76
CA LEU A 263 -10.08 -8.10 -14.85
C LEU A 263 -10.11 -7.31 -16.17
N LEU A 264 -11.04 -6.37 -16.34
CA LEU A 264 -11.00 -5.43 -17.47
C LEU A 264 -9.75 -4.56 -17.42
N ILE A 265 -9.31 -4.20 -16.21
CA ILE A 265 -8.14 -3.36 -15.95
C ILE A 265 -6.88 -4.23 -15.91
N TRP A 266 -6.86 -5.27 -15.07
CA TRP A 266 -5.73 -6.21 -14.94
C TRP A 266 -5.79 -7.35 -15.96
N ASN A 267 -6.19 -7.05 -17.18
CA ASN A 267 -6.26 -8.06 -18.23
C ASN A 267 -4.84 -8.52 -18.64
N PRO A 268 -4.69 -9.75 -19.17
CA PRO A 268 -3.40 -10.27 -19.58
C PRO A 268 -2.67 -9.34 -20.57
N PHE A 269 -3.37 -8.75 -21.55
CA PHE A 269 -2.75 -7.86 -22.53
C PHE A 269 -2.12 -6.62 -21.90
N TYR A 270 -2.74 -6.08 -20.86
CA TYR A 270 -2.22 -4.97 -20.08
C TYR A 270 -0.96 -5.39 -19.32
N VAL A 271 -1.03 -6.49 -18.59
CA VAL A 271 0.09 -7.01 -17.78
C VAL A 271 1.29 -7.41 -18.65
N TYR A 272 1.05 -8.11 -19.75
CA TYR A 272 2.10 -8.51 -20.70
C TYR A 272 2.72 -7.33 -21.46
N LYS A 273 2.01 -6.20 -21.60
CA LYS A 273 2.58 -4.98 -22.19
C LYS A 273 3.72 -4.41 -21.34
N PHE A 274 3.65 -4.57 -20.02
CA PHE A 274 4.62 -4.00 -19.10
C PHE A 274 5.69 -5.00 -18.64
N GLY A 275 5.51 -6.30 -18.90
CA GLY A 275 6.54 -7.32 -18.70
C GLY A 275 6.01 -8.74 -18.55
N THR A 276 6.75 -9.57 -17.81
CA THR A 276 6.30 -10.91 -17.43
C THR A 276 5.43 -10.88 -16.17
N PRO A 277 4.42 -11.75 -16.06
CA PRO A 277 3.55 -11.79 -14.90
C PRO A 277 4.32 -12.18 -13.64
N GLY A 278 4.22 -11.34 -12.62
CA GLY A 278 4.79 -11.61 -11.30
C GLY A 278 3.93 -12.55 -10.46
N LEU A 279 4.46 -12.95 -9.31
CA LEU A 279 3.78 -13.85 -8.37
C LEU A 279 2.44 -13.27 -7.88
N GLY A 280 2.35 -11.95 -7.71
CA GLY A 280 1.11 -11.24 -7.41
C GLY A 280 0.06 -11.44 -8.49
N TYR A 281 0.41 -11.33 -9.78
CA TYR A 281 -0.55 -11.53 -10.87
C TYR A 281 -1.02 -12.98 -10.98
N LEU A 282 -0.12 -13.96 -10.76
CA LEU A 282 -0.52 -15.36 -10.71
C LEU A 282 -1.52 -15.63 -9.59
N ILE A 283 -1.26 -15.09 -8.39
CA ILE A 283 -2.20 -15.18 -7.26
C ILE A 283 -3.51 -14.47 -7.56
N TYR A 284 -3.47 -13.32 -8.25
CA TYR A 284 -4.66 -12.61 -8.69
C TYR A 284 -5.51 -13.47 -9.63
N LEU A 285 -4.92 -14.10 -10.65
CA LEU A 285 -5.63 -14.98 -11.57
C LEU A 285 -6.26 -16.19 -10.86
N VAL A 286 -5.54 -16.80 -9.91
CA VAL A 286 -6.08 -17.90 -9.10
C VAL A 286 -7.24 -17.43 -8.22
N GLY A 287 -7.07 -16.29 -7.53
CA GLY A 287 -8.12 -15.69 -6.71
C GLY A 287 -9.35 -15.33 -7.54
N TRP A 288 -9.16 -14.74 -8.71
CA TRP A 288 -10.22 -14.39 -9.66
C TRP A 288 -10.94 -15.64 -10.19
N GLY A 289 -10.21 -16.67 -10.60
CA GLY A 289 -10.78 -17.93 -11.06
C GLY A 289 -11.62 -18.62 -9.98
N MET A 290 -11.13 -18.63 -8.74
CA MET A 290 -11.90 -19.11 -7.59
C MET A 290 -13.14 -18.25 -7.33
N LEU A 291 -13.03 -16.93 -7.45
CA LEU A 291 -14.15 -16.00 -7.24
C LEU A 291 -15.26 -16.22 -8.28
N VAL A 292 -14.90 -16.38 -9.57
CA VAL A 292 -15.84 -16.72 -10.65
C VAL A 292 -16.47 -18.10 -10.41
N TYR A 293 -15.65 -19.10 -10.06
CA TYR A 293 -16.15 -20.44 -9.75
C TYR A 293 -17.10 -20.46 -8.55
N SER A 294 -16.87 -19.61 -7.54
CA SER A 294 -17.75 -19.49 -6.37
C SER A 294 -19.16 -19.00 -6.72
N ILE A 295 -19.32 -18.25 -7.81
CA ILE A 295 -20.62 -17.75 -8.29
C ILE A 295 -21.26 -18.70 -9.30
N PHE A 296 -20.48 -19.18 -10.27
CA PHE A 296 -21.01 -19.92 -11.42
C PHE A 296 -20.91 -21.44 -11.26
N GLY A 297 -19.95 -21.94 -10.48
CA GLY A 297 -19.66 -23.38 -10.31
C GLY A 297 -20.32 -24.00 -9.09
N ALA A 298 -20.55 -23.23 -8.03
CA ALA A 298 -21.36 -23.66 -6.89
C ALA A 298 -22.57 -22.71 -6.79
N LYS A 299 -23.79 -23.26 -6.73
CA LYS A 299 -24.90 -22.50 -6.13
C LYS A 299 -24.37 -22.00 -4.78
N LEU A 300 -24.20 -20.68 -4.60
CA LEU A 300 -24.14 -20.06 -3.27
C LEU A 300 -25.10 -20.86 -2.41
N LYS A 301 -24.61 -21.57 -1.39
CA LYS A 301 -25.47 -22.41 -0.55
C LYS A 301 -26.37 -21.46 0.23
N THR A 302 -27.45 -21.04 -0.42
CA THR A 302 -28.61 -20.39 0.17
C THR A 302 -29.25 -21.45 1.03
N VAL A 303 -29.06 -21.34 2.35
CA VAL A 303 -29.94 -22.04 3.26
C VAL A 303 -31.30 -21.35 3.09
N SER A 304 -32.25 -22.11 2.54
CA SER A 304 -33.69 -21.89 2.71
C SER A 304 -34.05 -21.91 4.19
#